data_AF-A0A838IZF4-F1
#
_entry.id   AF-A0A838IZF4-F1
#
_cell.length_a   1.000
_cell.length_b   1.000
_cell.length_c   1.000
_cell.angle_alpha   90.00
_cell.angle_beta   90.00
_cell.angle_gamma   90.00
#
_symmetry.space_group_name_H-M   'P 1'
#
loop_
_entity.id
_entity.type
_entity.pdbx_description
1 polymer ?
#
loop_
_entity_poly.entity_id
_entity_poly.type
_entity_poly.pdbx_seq_one_letter_code
_entity_poly.pdbx_strand_id
1 'polypeptide(L)' 'MTPTFTVGEEVHFEELRYVVSSLDGGRVRLLASTPVGARFAWTTPDRLEKIDAYTRSGSEGPRAARRR' A
#
# COMPACT_ATOMS: atom_id res chain seq x y z
N MET A 1 19.34 -1.82 6.18
CA MET A 1 18.54 -0.58 6.01
C MET A 1 17.16 -0.87 6.55
N THR A 2 16.67 -0.11 7.53
CA THR A 2 15.28 -0.24 8.00
C THR A 2 14.36 0.37 6.93
N PRO A 3 13.39 -0.38 6.37
CA PRO A 3 12.46 0.21 5.43
C PRO A 3 11.70 1.35 6.12
N THR A 4 11.78 2.55 5.53
CA THR A 4 10.99 3.70 5.99
C THR A 4 9.64 3.62 5.30
N PHE A 5 8.59 3.43 6.08
CA PHE A 5 7.20 3.51 5.63
C PHE A 5 6.71 4.95 5.67
N THR A 6 5.78 5.32 4.79
CA THR A 6 5.16 6.65 4.76
C THR A 6 3.66 6.54 4.94
N VAL A 7 3.02 7.57 5.50
CA VAL A 7 1.55 7.62 5.61
C VAL A 7 0.95 7.66 4.20
N GLY A 8 -0.04 6.80 3.95
CA GLY A 8 -0.64 6.56 2.64
C GLY A 8 0.00 5.41 1.86
N GLU A 9 1.11 4.85 2.33
CA GLU A 9 1.77 3.71 1.67
C GLU A 9 0.98 2.42 1.89
N GLU A 10 0.93 1.57 0.86
CA GLU A 10 0.24 0.29 0.90
C GLU A 10 1.22 -0.83 1.28
N VAL A 11 0.79 -1.66 2.23
CA VAL A 11 1.61 -2.71 2.82
C VAL A 11 0.81 -3.99 2.99
N HIS A 12 1.51 -5.12 2.97
CA HIS A 12 0.97 -6.39 3.43
C HIS A 12 1.27 -6.59 4.91
N PHE A 13 0.26 -7.05 5.64
CA PHE A 13 0.35 -7.46 7.03
C PHE A 13 -0.66 -8.59 7.29
N GLU A 14 -0.18 -9.73 7.80
CA GLU A 14 -1.02 -10.91 8.09
C GLU A 14 -1.94 -11.29 6.90
N GLU A 15 -1.36 -11.43 5.72
CA GLU A 15 -2.04 -11.83 4.47
C GLU A 15 -3.09 -10.84 3.94
N LEU A 16 -3.22 -9.67 4.55
CA LEU A 16 -4.15 -8.62 4.15
C LEU A 16 -3.41 -7.36 3.71
N ARG A 17 -4.04 -6.61 2.79
CA ARG A 17 -3.58 -5.30 2.34
C ARG A 17 -4.09 -4.21 3.28
N TYR A 18 -3.16 -3.39 3.75
CA TYR A 18 -3.44 -2.22 4.57
C TYR A 18 -2.80 -0.99 3.96
N VAL A 19 -3.27 0.17 4.40
CA VAL A 19 -2.64 1.47 4.19
C VAL A 19 -2.05 1.94 5.50
N VAL A 20 -0.83 2.49 5.47
CA VAL A 20 -0.22 3.16 6.62
C VAL A 20 -0.99 4.44 6.93
N SER A 21 -1.61 4.48 8.10
CA SER A 21 -2.44 5.62 8.55
C SER A 21 -1.70 6.56 9.52
N SER A 22 -0.72 6.04 10.27
CA SER A 22 0.07 6.83 11.22
C SER A 22 1.40 6.16 11.54
N LEU A 23 2.38 6.96 11.91
CA LEU A 23 3.69 6.53 12.40
C LEU A 23 3.90 7.10 13.80
N ASP A 24 4.36 6.27 14.74
CA ASP A 24 4.62 6.69 16.12
C ASP A 24 5.85 5.96 16.68
N GLY A 25 6.99 6.65 16.70
CA GLY A 25 8.17 6.25 17.48
C GLY A 25 8.71 4.82 17.27
N GLY A 26 8.39 4.15 16.16
CA GLY A 26 8.75 2.75 15.90
C GLY A 26 7.57 1.80 15.76
N ARG A 27 6.33 2.29 15.87
CA ARG A 27 5.10 1.59 15.52
C ARG A 27 4.43 2.22 14.30
N VAL A 28 3.73 1.38 13.56
CA VAL A 28 2.98 1.76 12.37
C VAL A 28 1.52 1.41 12.60
N ARG A 29 0.64 2.39 12.41
CA ARG A 29 -0.81 2.17 12.43
C ARG A 29 -1.29 1.87 11.03
N LEU A 30 -1.95 0.75 10.87
CA LEU A 30 -2.52 0.28 9.63
C LEU A 30 -4.03 0.50 9.60
N LEU A 31 -4.56 0.77 8.41
CA LEU A 31 -5.97 0.86 8.12
C LEU A 31 -6.30 0.00 6.90
N ALA A 32 -7.24 -0.92 7.05
CA ALA A 32 -7.81 -1.68 5.94
C ALA A 32 -9.31 -1.43 5.86
N SER A 33 -9.81 -1.24 4.64
CA SER A 33 -11.24 -1.28 4.37
C SER A 33 -11.64 -2.73 4.11
N THR A 34 -12.54 -3.27 4.91
CA THR A 34 -13.08 -4.64 4.75
C THR A 34 -14.57 -4.57 4.44
N PRO A 35 -15.19 -5.66 3.92
CA PRO A 35 -16.64 -5.69 3.67
C PRO A 35 -17.50 -5.43 4.92
N VAL A 36 -16.96 -5.69 6.12
CA VAL A 36 -17.65 -5.49 7.40
C VAL A 36 -17.34 -4.13 8.05
N GLY A 37 -16.46 -3.33 7.45
CA GLY A 37 -16.08 -1.99 7.94
C GLY A 37 -14.58 -1.76 7.98
N ALA A 38 -14.18 -0.63 8.57
CA ALA A 38 -12.77 -0.27 8.74
C ALA A 38 -12.11 -1.11 9.84
N ARG A 39 -10.92 -1.66 9.55
CA ARG A 39 -10.09 -2.38 10.51
C ARG A 39 -8.80 -1.62 10.74
N PHE A 40 -8.43 -1.47 12.01
CA PHE A 40 -7.17 -0.85 12.42
C PHE A 40 -6.27 -1.88 13.09
N ALA A 41 -4.97 -1.77 12.85
CA ALA A 41 -3.95 -2.57 13.51
C ALA A 41 -2.72 -1.72 13.85
N TRP A 42 -2.04 -2.07 14.93
CA TRP A 42 -0.72 -1.53 15.25
C TRP A 42 0.31 -2.63 15.09
N THR A 43 1.42 -2.32 14.43
CA THR A 43 2.51 -3.26 14.22
C THR A 43 3.85 -2.55 14.23
N THR A 44 4.92 -3.32 14.13
CA THR A 44 6.28 -2.82 13.96
C THR A 44 6.70 -2.89 12.48
N PRO A 45 7.56 -1.98 12.01
CA PRO A 45 8.02 -1.94 10.62
C PRO A 45 8.63 -3.25 10.10
N ASP A 46 9.26 -4.05 10.96
CA ASP A 46 9.89 -5.33 10.61
C ASP A 46 8.89 -6.43 10.21
N ARG A 47 7.61 -6.27 10.55
CA ARG A 47 6.54 -7.21 10.18
C ARG A 47 5.76 -6.79 8.94
N LEU A 48 6.17 -5.69 8.31
CA LEU A 48 5.50 -5.12 7.15
C LEU A 48 6.27 -5.42 5.87
N GLU A 49 5.53 -5.79 4.84
CA GLU A 49 6.06 -5.91 3.49
C GLU A 49 5.49 -4.79 2.63
N LYS A 50 6.36 -4.03 1.94
CA LYS A 50 5.89 -3.02 1.00
C LYS A 50 5.23 -3.71 -0.18
N ILE A 51 4.03 -3.24 -0.54
CA ILE A 51 3.45 -3.59 -1.82
C ILE A 51 4.06 -2.62 -2.83
N ASP A 52 4.98 -3.11 -3.64
CA ASP A 52 5.47 -2.37 -4.81
C ASP A 52 4.30 -2.28 -5.80
N ALA A 53 3.41 -1.31 -5.58
CA ALA A 53 2.24 -1.11 -6.41
C ALA A 53 2.73 -0.82 -7.82
N TYR A 54 2.46 -1.76 -8.75
CA TYR A 54 2.59 -1.68 -10.20
C TYR A 54 2.62 -0.25 -10.75
N THR A 55 3.77 0.41 -10.64
CA THR A 55 4.08 1.63 -11.38
C THR A 55 5.13 1.26 -12.41
N ARG A 56 4.89 0.16 -13.15
CA ARG A 56 5.40 0.07 -14.51
C ARG A 56 4.40 0.88 -15.35
N SER A 57 4.72 2.16 -15.49
CA SER A 57 4.18 3.14 -16.44
C SER A 57 2.91 2.72 -17.18
N GLY A 58 1.82 3.45 -16.93
CA GLY A 58 0.72 3.59 -17.88
C GLY A 58 1.15 4.31 -19.16
N SER A 59 2.12 3.74 -19.88
CA SER A 59 2.52 4.12 -21.23
C SER A 59 2.19 2.96 -22.15
N GLU A 60 0.90 2.73 -22.39
CA GLU A 60 0.35 2.28 -23.69
C GLU A 60 -1.17 2.16 -23.52
N GLY A 61 -1.86 3.29 -23.58
CA GLY A 61 -3.22 3.27 -24.09
C GLY A 61 -3.17 2.74 -25.53
N PRO A 62 -4.07 1.84 -25.95
CA PRO A 62 -4.09 1.39 -27.33
C PRO A 62 -4.30 2.62 -28.22
N ARG A 63 -3.32 2.92 -29.08
CA ARG A 63 -3.43 3.95 -30.11
C ARG A 63 -4.44 3.49 -31.15
N ALA A 64 -5.71 3.57 -30.80
CA ALA A 64 -6.81 3.39 -31.72
C ALA A 64 -6.94 4.64 -32.60
N ALA A 65 -7.11 4.39 -33.90
CA ALA A 65 -7.49 5.30 -34.97
C ALA A 65 -6.42 6.27 -35.49
N ARG A 66 -5.89 5.98 -36.69
CA ARG A 66 -6.51 6.47 -37.94
C ARG A 66 -5.95 5.73 -39.16
N ARG A 67 -6.74 4.83 -39.73
CA ARG A 67 -6.62 4.47 -41.15
C ARG A 67 -6.94 5.72 -41.97
N ARG A 68 -6.03 6.14 -42.85
CA ARG A 68 -6.34 6.73 -44.15
C ARG A 68 -5.27 6.26 -45.13
#